data_AF-A0A5D2MXY5-F1
#
_entry.id   AF-A0A5D2MXY5-F1
#
_cell.length_a   1.000
_cell.length_b   1.000
_cell.length_c   1.000
_cell.angle_alpha   90.00
_cell.angle_beta   90.00
_cell.angle_gamma   90.00
#
_symmetry.space_group_name_H-M   'P 1'
#
loop_
_entity.id
_entity.type
_entity.pdbx_description
1 polymer ?
#
loop_
_entity_poly.entity_id
_entity_poly.type
_entity_poly.pdbx_seq_one_letter_code
_entity_poly.pdbx_strand_id
1 'polypeptide(L)' 'MAGYLPFDEPSLIGLYKKRILDPNPLTRITIPEILPDEWFKKGYKPPKFEQDEDVNLDDNILYFTWL' A
#
# COMPACT_ATOMS: atom_id res chain seq x y z
N MET A 1 -5.17 -17.05 28.96
CA MET A 1 -5.58 -17.03 27.54
C MET A 1 -4.70 -16.01 26.84
N ALA A 2 -3.68 -16.46 26.09
CA ALA A 2 -2.98 -15.55 25.19
C ALA A 2 -4.00 -15.12 24.13
N GLY A 3 -4.30 -13.82 24.05
CA GLY A 3 -5.20 -13.29 23.04
C GLY A 3 -4.70 -13.72 21.66
N TYR A 4 -5.63 -14.18 20.81
CA TYR A 4 -5.34 -14.58 19.44
C TYR A 4 -4.67 -13.41 18.72
N LEU A 5 -3.36 -13.49 18.50
CA LEU A 5 -2.64 -12.47 17.77
C LEU A 5 -3.11 -12.56 16.31
N PRO A 6 -3.50 -11.44 15.67
CA PRO A 6 -4.00 -11.44 14.29
C PRO A 6 -2.92 -11.83 13.26
N PHE A 7 -1.73 -12.22 13.74
CA PHE A 7 -0.56 -12.59 12.96
C PHE A 7 -0.45 -14.10 12.70
N ASP A 8 -1.13 -14.92 13.51
CA ASP A 8 -1.12 -16.40 13.40
C ASP A 8 -2.22 -16.92 12.46
N GLU A 9 -2.78 -16.05 11.60
CA GLU A 9 -3.74 -16.47 10.58
C GLU A 9 -2.99 -17.08 9.39
N PRO A 10 -3.27 -18.34 8.99
CA PRO A 10 -2.59 -19.00 7.86
C PRO A 10 -2.67 -18.20 6.56
N SER A 11 -3.77 -17.46 6.37
CA SER A 11 -4.01 -16.51 5.28
C SER A 11 -2.98 -15.38 5.24
N LEU A 12 -2.67 -14.78 6.39
CA LEU A 12 -1.70 -13.68 6.50
C LEU A 12 -0.28 -14.14 6.17
N ILE A 13 0.17 -15.25 6.76
CA ILE A 13 1.57 -15.70 6.59
C ILE A 13 1.86 -16.01 5.11
N GLY A 14 0.87 -16.57 4.40
CA GLY A 14 0.96 -16.80 2.96
C GLY A 14 0.99 -15.51 2.14
N LEU A 15 0.09 -14.56 2.44
CA LEU A 15 0.00 -13.27 1.75
C LEU A 15 1.28 -12.43 1.95
N TYR A 16 1.73 -12.30 3.20
CA TYR A 16 2.86 -11.45 3.58
C TYR A 16 4.17 -11.93 2.95
N LYS A 17 4.55 -13.20 3.14
CA LYS A 17 5.86 -13.71 2.71
C LYS A 17 5.96 -13.94 1.20
N LYS A 18 4.88 -14.35 0.55
CA LYS A 18 4.94 -14.79 -0.87
C LYS A 18 4.45 -13.75 -1.86
N ARG A 19 3.58 -12.83 -1.45
CA ARG A 19 2.92 -11.90 -2.37
C ARG A 19 3.36 -10.47 -2.12
N ILE A 20 3.30 -10.01 -0.86
CA ILE A 20 3.70 -8.64 -0.49
C ILE A 20 5.24 -8.49 -0.52
N LEU A 21 5.96 -9.42 0.09
CA LEU A 21 7.43 -9.41 0.14
C LEU A 21 8.10 -10.19 -1.02
N ASP A 22 7.40 -10.36 -2.15
CA ASP A 22 8.03 -10.97 -3.32
C ASP A 22 9.24 -10.12 -3.76
N PRO A 23 10.46 -10.70 -3.80
CA PRO A 23 11.66 -9.96 -4.22
C PRO A 23 11.60 -9.51 -5.68
N ASN A 24 10.84 -10.20 -6.53
CA ASN A 24 10.68 -9.82 -7.93
C ASN A 24 9.49 -8.84 -8.07
N PRO A 25 9.72 -7.58 -8.47
CA PRO A 25 8.64 -6.59 -8.61
C PRO A 25 7.64 -6.93 -9.72
N LEU A 26 8.04 -7.75 -10.70
CA LEU A 26 7.15 -8.16 -11.80
C LEU A 26 6.10 -9.20 -11.36
N THR A 27 6.35 -9.92 -10.27
CA THR A 27 5.46 -10.95 -9.73
C THR A 27 4.86 -10.57 -8.37
N ARG A 28 5.34 -9.46 -7.79
CA ARG A 28 4.80 -8.87 -6.56
C ARG A 28 3.34 -8.47 -6.75
N ILE A 29 2.54 -8.75 -5.72
CA ILE A 29 1.13 -8.36 -5.69
C ILE A 29 0.97 -6.85 -5.84
N THR A 30 0.01 -6.45 -6.66
CA THR A 30 -0.34 -5.06 -6.92
C THR A 30 -1.40 -4.56 -5.94
N ILE A 31 -1.56 -3.24 -5.84
CA ILE A 31 -2.60 -2.62 -5.01
C ILE A 31 -4.01 -3.11 -5.39
N PRO A 32 -4.41 -3.14 -6.67
CA PRO A 32 -5.73 -3.66 -7.05
C PRO A 32 -5.97 -5.13 -6.65
N GLU A 33 -4.92 -5.95 -6.61
CA GLU A 33 -5.02 -7.36 -6.28
C GLU A 33 -5.12 -7.64 -4.77
N ILE A 34 -4.50 -6.80 -3.93
CA ILE A 34 -4.57 -6.95 -2.46
C ILE A 34 -5.82 -6.30 -1.84
N LEU A 35 -6.40 -5.28 -2.47
CA LEU A 35 -7.63 -4.63 -2.00
C LEU A 35 -8.83 -5.59 -1.78
N PRO A 36 -9.10 -6.59 -2.65
CA PRO A 36 -10.17 -7.55 -2.42
C PRO A 36 -9.83 -8.66 -1.40
N ASP A 37 -8.59 -8.76 -0.92
CA ASP A 37 -8.17 -9.82 0.01
C ASP A 37 -8.90 -9.71 1.37
N GLU A 38 -9.43 -10.82 1.87
CA GLU A 38 -10.26 -10.85 3.08
C GLU A 38 -9.48 -10.52 4.35
N TRP A 39 -8.19 -10.88 4.41
CA TRP A 39 -7.34 -10.46 5.51
C TRP A 39 -7.06 -8.97 5.43
N PHE A 40 -6.72 -8.46 4.23
CA PHE A 40 -6.44 -7.04 4.04
C PHE A 40 -7.64 -6.14 4.37
N LYS A 41 -8.86 -6.56 4.04
CA LYS A 41 -10.08 -5.81 4.36
C LYS A 41 -10.37 -5.69 5.85
N LYS A 42 -9.85 -6.61 6.68
CA LYS A 42 -10.21 -6.71 8.10
C LYS A 42 -9.74 -5.49 8.88
N GLY A 43 -10.65 -4.53 9.08
CA GLY A 43 -10.36 -3.27 9.76
C GLY A 43 -9.73 -2.19 8.86
N TYR A 44 -9.57 -2.47 7.55
CA TYR A 44 -9.11 -1.46 6.60
C TYR A 44 -10.15 -0.36 6.45
N LYS A 45 -9.68 0.89 6.54
CA LYS A 45 -10.47 2.08 6.25
C LYS A 45 -9.74 2.81 5.13
N PRO A 46 -10.36 2.95 3.94
CA PRO A 46 -9.72 3.67 2.85
C PRO A 46 -9.44 5.10 3.32
N PRO A 47 -8.24 5.64 3.02
CA PRO A 47 -7.95 7.03 3.31
C PRO A 47 -8.97 7.92 2.60
N LYS A 48 -9.56 8.84 3.36
CA LYS A 48 -10.33 9.94 2.79
C LYS A 48 -9.33 11.04 2.49
N PHE A 49 -9.04 11.25 1.23
CA PHE A 49 -8.28 12.41 0.81
C PHE A 49 -9.27 13.57 0.71
N GLU A 50 -9.06 14.59 1.53
CA GLU A 50 -9.54 15.92 1.18
C GLU A 50 -8.77 16.30 -0.08
N GLN A 51 -9.47 16.69 -1.15
CA GLN A 51 -8.81 17.24 -2.33
C GLN A 51 -8.25 18.60 -1.92
N ASP A 52 -7.10 18.59 -1.26
CA ASP A 52 -6.30 19.79 -1.15
C ASP A 52 -5.89 20.15 -2.58
N GLU A 53 -6.23 21.38 -2.93
CA GLU A 53 -6.06 22.06 -4.22
C GLU A 53 -4.89 21.52 -5.03
N ASP A 54 -5.11 21.28 -6.33
CA ASP A 54 -4.07 20.94 -7.31
C ASP A 54 -2.75 21.62 -6.96
N VAL A 55 -1.83 20.89 -6.32
CA VAL A 55 -0.49 21.40 -6.03
C VAL A 55 0.15 21.65 -7.39
N ASN A 56 0.21 22.91 -7.79
CA ASN A 56 0.80 23.29 -9.06
C ASN A 56 2.30 22.96 -9.00
N LEU A 57 2.69 21.86 -9.64
CA LEU A 57 4.07 21.37 -9.70
C LEU A 57 4.98 22.25 -10.57
N ASP A 58 4.45 23.32 -11.19
CA ASP A 58 5.18 24.22 -12.09
C ASP A 58 6.10 25.22 -11.36
N ASP A 59 5.96 25.35 -10.03
CA ASP A 59 6.71 26.33 -9.23
C ASP A 59 8.23 26.06 -9.10
N ASN A 60 8.76 25.01 -9.75
CA ASN A 60 10.19 24.66 -9.73
C ASN A 60 10.89 24.64 -11.09
N ILE A 61 10.23 25.01 -12.20
CA ILE A 61 10.90 25.01 -13.52
C ILE A 61 11.89 26.18 -13.67
N LEU A 62 11.69 27.27 -12.94
CA LEU A 62 12.50 28.50 -13.12
C LEU A 62 13.87 28.48 -12.42
N TYR A 63 14.11 27.57 -11.47
CA TYR A 63 15.41 27.47 -10.78
C TYR A 63 16.41 26.55 -11.50
N PHE A 64 15.94 25.64 -12.34
CA PHE A 64 16.80 24.68 -13.07
C PHE A 64 17.26 25.17 -14.45
N THR A 65 16.75 26.30 -14.93
CA THR A 65 17.07 26.86 -16.26
C THR A 65 18.11 27.98 -16.23
N TRP A 66 18.55 28.41 -15.04
CA TRP A 66 19.54 29.49 -14.84
C TRP A 66 20.82 29.01 -14.15
N LEU A 67 21.24 27.77 -14.40
CA LEU A 67 22.57 27.23 -14.09
C LEU A 67 23.21 26.62 -15.34
#